data_AF-A0A353HCY2-F1
#
_entry.id   AF-A0A353HCY2-F1
#
_cell.length_a   1.000
_cell.length_b   1.000
_cell.length_c   1.000
_cell.angle_alpha   90.00
_cell.angle_beta   90.00
_cell.angle_gamma   90.00
#
_symmetry.space_group_name_H-M   'P 1'
#
loop_
_entity.id
_entity.type
_entity.pdbx_description
1 polymer ?
#
loop_
_entity_poly.entity_id
_entity_poly.type
_entity_poly.pdbx_seq_one_letter_code
_entity_poly.pdbx_strand_id
1 'polypeptide(L)'
;KSVFTAIVGKAVNASKARKAAKQAKMIARGKKDADSFNLVGKLASCSSRKSEENELFIVEGDSAGGSAKQGRDRTHQAILPLRGKPLNCEKKKIDEVLKNEEIRTIISALGTGIGNDFDIDNLKFDKVVIMSDADTDGAHIRAILLTFFYRYMRPLVEQGHVYIAMPPLYKVYKKDVEEYAYDDSELKEKIEK
;
A
#
# COMPACT_ATOMS: atom_id res chain seq x y z
N LYS A 1 28.68 -28.33 18.22
CA LYS A 1 29.56 -27.62 17.26
C LYS A 1 28.89 -27.37 15.90
N SER A 2 28.25 -28.35 15.23
CA SER A 2 27.67 -28.11 13.88
C SER A 2 26.52 -27.08 13.84
N VAL A 3 25.64 -27.07 14.85
CA VAL A 3 24.53 -26.09 14.94
C VAL A 3 25.05 -24.66 15.08
N PHE A 4 26.06 -24.44 15.92
CA PHE A 4 26.70 -23.14 16.10
C PHE A 4 27.29 -22.63 14.78
N THR A 5 28.05 -23.48 14.08
CA THR A 5 28.64 -23.14 12.78
C THR A 5 27.56 -22.83 11.73
N ALA A 6 26.45 -23.57 11.73
CA ALA A 6 25.33 -23.33 10.83
C ALA A 6 24.64 -21.97 11.10
N ILE A 7 24.43 -21.61 12.37
CA ILE A 7 23.85 -20.32 12.77
C ILE A 7 24.78 -19.17 12.37
N VAL A 8 26.08 -19.29 12.66
CA VAL A 8 27.09 -18.28 12.28
C VAL A 8 27.15 -18.14 10.76
N GLY A 9 27.14 -19.26 10.01
CA GLY A 9 27.09 -19.24 8.55
C GLY A 9 25.85 -18.51 8.01
N LYS A 10 24.68 -18.75 8.60
CA LYS A 10 23.43 -18.04 8.23
C LYS A 10 23.53 -16.54 8.50
N ALA A 11 24.11 -16.13 9.63
CA ALA A 11 24.31 -14.73 9.97
C ALA A 11 25.29 -14.04 8.99
N VAL A 12 26.41 -14.70 8.65
CA VAL A 12 27.39 -14.19 7.68
C VAL A 12 26.76 -14.03 6.30
N ASN A 13 25.98 -15.02 5.84
CA ASN A 13 25.29 -14.94 4.56
C ASN A 13 24.25 -13.81 4.53
N ALA A 14 23.50 -13.61 5.62
CA ALA A 14 22.56 -12.50 5.76
C ALA A 14 23.27 -11.13 5.77
N SER A 15 24.46 -11.04 6.37
CA SER A 15 25.30 -9.85 6.38
C SER A 15 25.83 -9.51 4.97
N LYS A 16 26.34 -10.52 4.24
CA LYS A 16 26.78 -10.35 2.84
C LYS A 16 25.62 -9.91 1.93
N ALA A 17 24.45 -10.54 2.03
CA ALA A 17 23.26 -10.16 1.27
C ALA A 17 22.83 -8.72 1.57
N ARG A 18 22.84 -8.30 2.85
CA ARG A 18 22.56 -6.91 3.25
C ARG A 18 23.54 -5.92 2.65
N LYS A 19 24.85 -6.21 2.71
CA LYS A 19 25.88 -5.32 2.13
C LYS A 19 25.74 -5.18 0.62
N ALA A 20 25.50 -6.28 -0.09
CA ALA A 20 25.26 -6.28 -1.53
C ALA A 20 24.01 -5.49 -1.91
N ALA A 21 22.89 -5.70 -1.19
CA ALA A 21 21.67 -4.92 -1.38
C ALA A 21 21.89 -3.42 -1.12
N LYS A 22 22.65 -3.06 -0.07
CA LYS A 22 22.98 -1.66 0.24
C LYS A 22 23.84 -1.01 -0.85
N GLN A 23 24.82 -1.73 -1.40
CA GLN A 23 25.64 -1.24 -2.53
C GLN A 23 24.81 -1.09 -3.81
N ALA A 24 24.00 -2.09 -4.17
CA ALA A 24 23.10 -2.00 -5.31
C ALA A 24 22.13 -0.82 -5.18
N LYS A 25 21.62 -0.58 -3.96
CA LYS A 25 20.74 0.54 -3.63
C LYS A 25 21.47 1.89 -3.66
N MET A 26 22.75 1.99 -3.27
CA MET A 26 23.54 3.22 -3.43
C MET A 26 23.78 3.55 -4.90
N ILE A 27 24.09 2.54 -5.72
CA ILE A 27 24.21 2.69 -7.17
C ILE A 27 22.87 3.11 -7.79
N ALA A 28 21.76 2.52 -7.33
CA ALA A 28 20.40 2.89 -7.77
C ALA A 28 19.96 4.29 -7.28
N ARG A 29 20.36 4.71 -6.06
CA ARG A 29 20.14 6.08 -5.55
C ARG A 29 20.92 7.13 -6.35
N GLY A 30 22.09 6.78 -6.89
CA GLY A 30 22.81 7.60 -7.88
C GLY A 30 22.02 7.76 -9.19
N LYS A 31 21.17 6.78 -9.52
CA LYS A 31 20.15 6.83 -10.58
C LYS A 31 18.77 7.25 -10.04
N LYS A 32 18.71 8.26 -9.16
CA LYS A 32 17.46 8.76 -8.54
C LYS A 32 16.33 9.03 -9.55
N ASP A 33 16.69 9.29 -10.80
CA ASP A 33 15.74 9.44 -11.91
C ASP A 33 14.92 8.18 -12.17
N ALA A 34 15.49 6.97 -12.08
CA ALA A 34 14.87 5.71 -12.48
C ALA A 34 13.67 5.27 -11.61
N ASP A 35 13.72 5.49 -10.29
CA ASP A 35 12.57 5.21 -9.41
C ASP A 35 11.52 6.33 -9.46
N SER A 36 11.92 7.55 -9.78
CA SER A 36 10.98 8.62 -10.11
C SER A 36 10.19 8.27 -11.38
N PHE A 37 10.83 7.67 -12.39
CA PHE A 37 10.16 7.24 -13.62
C PHE A 37 9.06 6.18 -13.41
N ASN A 38 9.19 5.27 -12.44
CA ASN A 38 8.16 4.25 -12.16
C ASN A 38 6.89 4.83 -11.50
N LEU A 39 7.02 5.97 -10.83
CA LEU A 39 5.88 6.72 -10.28
C LEU A 39 5.19 7.57 -11.36
N VAL A 40 5.95 8.04 -12.36
CA VAL A 40 5.43 8.86 -13.46
C VAL A 40 4.40 8.05 -14.24
N GLY A 41 3.15 8.50 -14.20
CA GLY A 41 2.02 7.89 -14.90
C GLY A 41 1.21 6.89 -14.07
N LYS A 42 1.77 6.33 -13.00
CA LYS A 42 1.05 5.38 -12.12
C LYS A 42 0.49 6.05 -10.86
N LEU A 43 1.29 6.85 -10.16
CA LEU A 43 0.81 7.60 -9.00
C LEU A 43 0.14 8.90 -9.47
N ALA A 44 -1.14 9.05 -9.18
CA ALA A 44 -1.77 10.36 -9.22
C ALA A 44 -1.46 11.06 -7.88
N SER A 45 -0.49 11.97 -7.85
CA SER A 45 -0.11 12.70 -6.62
C SER A 45 -1.16 13.73 -6.21
N CYS A 46 -1.15 14.13 -4.93
CA CYS A 46 -1.84 15.31 -4.43
C CYS A 46 -0.94 16.57 -4.53
N SER A 47 -1.50 17.77 -4.41
CA SER A 47 -0.74 19.03 -4.49
C SER A 47 -0.19 19.53 -3.15
N SER A 48 -0.80 19.16 -2.02
CA SER A 48 -0.32 19.55 -0.70
C SER A 48 1.04 18.92 -0.38
N ARG A 49 1.86 19.71 0.35
CA ARG A 49 3.20 19.31 0.80
C ARG A 49 3.24 18.87 2.25
N LYS A 50 2.14 19.02 2.99
CA LYS A 50 2.04 18.61 4.40
C LYS A 50 1.59 17.17 4.47
N SER A 51 2.48 16.28 4.93
CA SER A 51 2.19 14.85 5.05
C SER A 51 1.00 14.56 5.98
N GLU A 52 0.86 15.33 7.05
CA GLU A 52 -0.20 15.25 8.07
C GLU A 52 -1.62 15.38 7.50
N GLU A 53 -1.78 16.14 6.41
CA GLU A 53 -3.08 16.37 5.77
C GLU A 53 -3.30 15.45 4.56
N ASN A 54 -2.30 14.63 4.21
CA ASN A 54 -2.28 13.89 2.96
C ASN A 54 -2.72 12.43 3.14
N GLU A 55 -3.50 11.96 2.17
CA GLU A 55 -4.05 10.59 2.15
C GLU A 55 -3.61 9.88 0.87
N LEU A 56 -3.12 8.65 0.98
CA LEU A 56 -2.82 7.77 -0.15
C LEU A 56 -3.88 6.67 -0.23
N PHE A 57 -4.66 6.66 -1.30
CA PHE A 57 -5.57 5.58 -1.63
C PHE A 57 -4.89 4.57 -2.53
N ILE A 58 -4.72 3.34 -2.05
CA ILE A 58 -4.25 2.20 -2.82
C ILE A 58 -5.48 1.47 -3.36
N VAL A 59 -5.64 1.45 -4.67
CA VAL A 59 -6.90 1.04 -5.33
C VAL A 59 -6.70 -0.22 -6.17
N GLU A 60 -7.70 -1.09 -6.18
CA GLU A 60 -7.73 -2.29 -7.02
C GLU A 60 -8.01 -1.95 -8.49
N GLY A 61 -6.97 -2.05 -9.34
CA GLY A 61 -7.09 -1.89 -10.79
C GLY A 61 -7.15 -0.45 -11.31
N ASP A 62 -6.92 -0.32 -12.62
CA ASP A 62 -6.95 0.99 -13.31
C ASP A 62 -8.39 1.54 -13.45
N SER A 63 -9.41 0.66 -13.41
CA SER A 63 -10.83 1.06 -13.49
C SER A 63 -11.25 1.87 -12.27
N ALA A 64 -11.15 1.27 -11.07
CA ALA A 64 -11.43 1.98 -9.82
C ALA A 64 -10.44 3.12 -9.59
N GLY A 65 -9.18 2.97 -10.02
CA GLY A 65 -8.19 4.06 -10.03
C GLY A 65 -8.64 5.28 -10.85
N GLY A 66 -9.28 5.08 -12.00
CA GLY A 66 -9.85 6.14 -12.83
C GLY A 66 -10.97 6.90 -12.12
N SER A 67 -11.93 6.17 -11.55
CA SER A 67 -13.05 6.75 -10.78
C SER A 67 -12.54 7.50 -9.55
N ALA A 68 -11.63 6.90 -8.78
CA ALA A 68 -11.03 7.51 -7.60
C ALA A 68 -10.25 8.79 -7.96
N LYS A 69 -9.50 8.79 -9.07
CA LYS A 69 -8.76 9.96 -9.54
C LYS A 69 -9.67 11.13 -9.88
N GLN A 70 -10.86 10.86 -10.45
CA GLN A 70 -11.83 11.89 -10.82
C GLN A 70 -12.60 12.43 -9.60
N GLY A 71 -12.94 11.55 -8.65
CA GLY A 71 -13.77 11.91 -7.49
C GLY A 71 -13.02 12.47 -6.28
N ARG A 72 -11.68 12.38 -6.24
CA ARG A 72 -10.88 12.81 -5.08
C ARG A 72 -10.77 14.33 -4.95
N ASP A 73 -10.46 14.77 -3.73
CA ASP A 73 -9.83 16.08 -3.53
C ASP A 73 -8.35 16.01 -3.90
N ARG A 74 -7.99 16.57 -5.07
CA ARG A 74 -6.61 16.60 -5.58
C ARG A 74 -5.62 17.32 -4.66
N THR A 75 -6.11 18.11 -3.71
CA THR A 75 -5.29 18.87 -2.77
C THR A 75 -4.60 17.93 -1.77
N HIS A 76 -5.34 16.97 -1.24
CA HIS A 76 -4.91 16.12 -0.13
C HIS A 76 -4.81 14.63 -0.50
N GLN A 77 -5.55 14.18 -1.52
CA GLN A 77 -5.70 12.76 -1.80
C GLN A 77 -4.89 12.33 -3.03
N ALA A 78 -4.00 11.36 -2.83
CA ALA A 78 -3.24 10.67 -3.86
C ALA A 78 -3.86 9.30 -4.17
N ILE A 79 -3.81 8.87 -5.44
CA ILE A 79 -4.36 7.58 -5.89
C ILE A 79 -3.24 6.75 -6.49
N LEU A 80 -3.08 5.52 -5.98
CA LEU A 80 -2.15 4.52 -6.48
C LEU A 80 -2.93 3.26 -6.90
N PRO A 81 -3.22 3.07 -8.19
CA PRO A 81 -3.82 1.83 -8.68
C PRO A 81 -2.80 0.69 -8.68
N LEU A 82 -3.23 -0.48 -8.21
CA LEU A 82 -2.48 -1.73 -8.28
C LEU A 82 -2.98 -2.57 -9.45
N ARG A 83 -2.05 -3.16 -10.22
CA ARG A 83 -2.40 -4.05 -11.32
C ARG A 83 -2.31 -5.51 -10.88
N GLY A 84 -3.47 -6.16 -10.82
CA GLY A 84 -3.59 -7.55 -10.39
C GLY A 84 -3.30 -7.73 -8.91
N LYS A 85 -3.16 -9.00 -8.49
CA LYS A 85 -2.98 -9.37 -7.10
C LYS A 85 -1.54 -9.06 -6.63
N PRO A 86 -1.35 -8.33 -5.51
CA PRO A 86 -0.01 -8.03 -5.01
C PRO A 86 0.76 -9.30 -4.63
N LEU A 87 2.09 -9.22 -4.67
CA LEU A 87 2.95 -10.32 -4.28
C LEU A 87 2.77 -10.64 -2.78
N ASN A 88 2.40 -11.88 -2.45
CA ASN A 88 2.45 -12.34 -1.07
C ASN A 88 3.91 -12.43 -0.59
N CYS A 89 4.26 -11.55 0.34
CA CYS A 89 5.61 -11.36 0.81
C CYS A 89 6.00 -12.23 2.01
N GLU A 90 5.06 -12.92 2.68
CA GLU A 90 5.32 -13.66 3.92
C GLU A 90 6.36 -14.77 3.75
N LYS A 91 6.26 -15.51 2.64
CA LYS A 91 7.16 -16.63 2.32
C LYS A 91 8.33 -16.24 1.39
N LYS A 92 8.53 -14.94 1.17
CA LYS A 92 9.50 -14.43 0.21
C LYS A 92 10.66 -13.72 0.91
N LYS A 93 11.86 -13.84 0.34
CA LYS A 93 13.00 -13.07 0.84
C LYS A 93 12.86 -11.61 0.39
N ILE A 94 13.44 -10.68 1.15
CA ILE A 94 13.32 -9.25 0.87
C ILE A 94 13.84 -8.86 -0.53
N ASP A 95 14.85 -9.57 -1.05
CA ASP A 95 15.37 -9.38 -2.40
C ASP A 95 14.38 -9.79 -3.49
N GLU A 96 13.54 -10.80 -3.26
CA GLU A 96 12.45 -11.16 -4.17
C GLU A 96 11.32 -10.14 -4.09
N VAL A 97 10.99 -9.68 -2.87
CA VAL A 97 9.96 -8.66 -2.63
C VAL A 97 10.32 -7.36 -3.36
N LEU A 98 11.58 -6.93 -3.28
CA LEU A 98 12.08 -5.73 -3.94
C LEU A 98 12.17 -5.85 -5.47
N LYS A 99 12.08 -7.04 -6.05
CA LYS A 99 12.00 -7.20 -7.52
C LYS A 99 10.59 -6.96 -8.05
N ASN A 100 9.57 -7.00 -7.20
CA ASN A 100 8.19 -6.78 -7.61
C ASN A 100 7.91 -5.28 -7.81
N GLU A 101 7.36 -4.94 -8.97
CA GLU A 101 7.08 -3.56 -9.35
C GLU A 101 6.01 -2.91 -8.46
N GLU A 102 4.89 -3.58 -8.19
CA GLU A 102 3.81 -3.06 -7.33
C GLU A 102 4.33 -2.69 -5.95
N ILE A 103 5.12 -3.58 -5.34
CA ILE A 103 5.74 -3.34 -4.04
C ILE A 103 6.72 -2.17 -4.08
N ARG A 104 7.58 -2.10 -5.12
CA ARG A 104 8.50 -0.96 -5.28
C ARG A 104 7.74 0.36 -5.40
N THR A 105 6.65 0.39 -6.15
CA THR A 105 5.84 1.60 -6.32
C THR A 105 5.19 2.02 -5.01
N ILE A 106 4.67 1.09 -4.21
CA ILE A 106 4.16 1.41 -2.86
C ILE A 106 5.27 2.01 -1.97
N ILE A 107 6.45 1.39 -1.92
CA ILE A 107 7.59 1.88 -1.11
C ILE A 107 7.99 3.30 -1.55
N SER A 108 8.11 3.52 -2.87
CA SER A 108 8.50 4.81 -3.43
C SER A 108 7.43 5.89 -3.23
N ALA A 109 6.14 5.53 -3.31
CA ALA A 109 5.03 6.43 -3.03
C ALA A 109 5.09 6.90 -1.57
N LEU A 110 5.16 5.97 -0.61
CA LEU A 110 5.18 6.27 0.83
C LEU A 110 6.42 7.07 1.25
N GLY A 111 7.58 6.81 0.63
CA GLY A 111 8.83 7.51 0.92
C GLY A 111 9.59 7.02 2.16
N THR A 112 9.00 6.11 2.94
CA THR A 112 9.53 5.62 4.22
C THR A 112 10.68 4.63 4.10
N GLY A 113 10.96 4.10 2.90
CA GLY A 113 11.85 2.94 2.77
C GLY A 113 11.20 1.65 3.29
N ILE A 114 12.00 0.63 3.62
CA ILE A 114 11.49 -0.72 3.94
C ILE A 114 12.47 -1.51 4.83
N GLY A 115 11.93 -2.30 5.76
CA GLY A 115 12.71 -3.20 6.61
C GLY A 115 13.70 -2.43 7.50
N ASN A 116 14.99 -2.75 7.42
CA ASN A 116 16.01 -2.08 8.25
C ASN A 116 16.28 -0.62 7.85
N ASP A 117 15.90 -0.21 6.63
CA ASP A 117 16.03 1.16 6.16
C ASP A 117 14.68 1.90 6.25
N PHE A 118 13.71 1.34 6.98
CA PHE A 118 12.42 1.98 7.19
C PHE A 118 12.55 3.13 8.19
N ASP A 119 11.99 4.27 7.84
CA ASP A 119 11.96 5.48 8.64
C ASP A 119 10.59 6.14 8.49
N ILE A 120 9.85 6.21 9.59
CA ILE A 120 8.48 6.71 9.64
C ILE A 120 8.42 8.23 9.43
N ASP A 121 9.46 8.96 9.82
CA ASP A 121 9.50 10.42 9.73
C ASP A 121 9.52 10.90 8.26
N ASN A 122 9.86 10.00 7.32
CA ASN A 122 9.81 10.25 5.88
C ASN A 122 8.44 9.94 5.25
N LEU A 123 7.42 9.58 6.04
CA LEU A 123 6.09 9.25 5.53
C LEU A 123 5.45 10.47 4.87
N LYS A 124 5.09 10.32 3.59
CA LYS A 124 4.48 11.41 2.79
C LYS A 124 2.97 11.57 2.98
N PHE A 125 2.31 10.56 3.55
CA PHE A 125 0.86 10.47 3.68
C PHE A 125 0.51 9.94 5.06
N ASP A 126 -0.12 10.75 5.90
CA ASP A 126 -0.53 10.36 7.25
C ASP A 126 -1.54 9.20 7.22
N LYS A 127 -2.40 9.16 6.18
CA LYS A 127 -3.32 8.04 5.97
C LYS A 127 -2.97 7.25 4.72
N VAL A 128 -2.80 5.95 4.89
CA VAL A 128 -2.64 4.97 3.82
C VAL A 128 -3.90 4.11 3.79
N VAL A 129 -4.80 4.41 2.85
CA VAL A 129 -6.12 3.81 2.74
C VAL A 129 -6.10 2.71 1.69
N ILE A 130 -6.40 1.46 2.09
CA ILE A 130 -6.61 0.35 1.17
C ILE A 130 -8.07 0.39 0.71
N MET A 131 -8.30 0.61 -0.58
CA MET A 131 -9.61 0.66 -1.21
C MET A 131 -9.74 -0.46 -2.23
N SER A 132 -10.27 -1.60 -1.78
CA SER A 132 -10.50 -2.81 -2.57
C SER A 132 -12.00 -3.11 -2.64
N ASP A 133 -12.41 -3.95 -3.58
CA ASP A 133 -13.81 -4.31 -3.72
C ASP A 133 -14.33 -5.17 -2.54
N ALA A 134 -15.64 -5.16 -2.35
CA ALA A 134 -16.35 -5.90 -1.30
C ALA A 134 -16.61 -7.36 -1.72
N ASP A 135 -15.60 -8.01 -2.29
CA ASP A 135 -15.65 -9.41 -2.73
C ASP A 135 -14.48 -10.23 -2.15
N THR A 136 -14.38 -11.50 -2.58
CA THR A 136 -13.33 -12.40 -2.12
C THR A 136 -11.92 -11.98 -2.59
N ASP A 137 -11.82 -11.34 -3.75
CA ASP A 137 -10.54 -10.93 -4.32
C ASP A 137 -10.03 -9.65 -3.67
N GLY A 138 -10.89 -8.68 -3.43
CA GLY A 138 -10.59 -7.50 -2.62
C GLY A 138 -10.19 -7.88 -1.19
N ALA A 139 -10.88 -8.85 -0.58
CA ALA A 139 -10.48 -9.40 0.72
C ALA A 139 -9.07 -10.02 0.69
N HIS A 140 -8.71 -10.74 -0.39
CA HIS A 140 -7.37 -11.28 -0.57
C HIS A 140 -6.31 -10.19 -0.74
N ILE A 141 -6.59 -9.15 -1.54
CA ILE A 141 -5.67 -8.03 -1.75
C ILE A 141 -5.41 -7.31 -0.43
N ARG A 142 -6.48 -7.01 0.32
CA ARG A 142 -6.40 -6.41 1.65
C ARG A 142 -5.52 -7.23 2.59
N ALA A 143 -5.73 -8.55 2.66
CA ALA A 143 -4.90 -9.43 3.49
C ALA A 143 -3.41 -9.41 3.09
N ILE A 144 -3.11 -9.40 1.79
CA ILE A 144 -1.72 -9.36 1.30
C ILE A 144 -1.04 -8.03 1.62
N LEU A 145 -1.74 -6.90 1.42
CA LEU A 145 -1.21 -5.58 1.73
C LEU A 145 -1.00 -5.39 3.23
N LEU A 146 -1.95 -5.83 4.06
CA LEU A 146 -1.80 -5.84 5.52
C LEU A 146 -0.60 -6.69 5.95
N THR A 147 -0.41 -7.87 5.35
CA THR A 147 0.77 -8.71 5.60
C THR A 147 2.06 -7.98 5.23
N PHE A 148 2.08 -7.29 4.09
CA PHE A 148 3.23 -6.51 3.65
C PHE A 148 3.57 -5.37 4.62
N PHE A 149 2.59 -4.54 4.99
CA PHE A 149 2.78 -3.46 5.94
C PHE A 149 3.21 -3.98 7.30
N TYR A 150 2.55 -5.01 7.83
CA TYR A 150 2.92 -5.61 9.12
C TYR A 150 4.32 -6.22 9.12
N ARG A 151 4.74 -6.84 8.01
CA ARG A 151 6.03 -7.53 7.92
C ARG A 151 7.21 -6.57 7.74
N TYR A 152 7.04 -5.52 6.94
CA TYR A 152 8.16 -4.69 6.48
C TYR A 152 8.06 -3.20 6.80
N MET A 153 6.88 -2.73 7.23
CA MET A 153 6.59 -1.33 7.56
C MET A 153 5.74 -1.25 8.84
N ARG A 154 6.03 -2.14 9.80
CA ARG A 154 5.25 -2.36 11.03
C ARG A 154 4.84 -1.05 11.75
N PRO A 155 5.71 -0.03 11.88
CA PRO A 155 5.30 1.23 12.52
C PRO A 155 4.12 1.93 11.83
N LEU A 156 3.90 1.77 10.52
CA LEU A 156 2.70 2.31 9.86
C LEU A 156 1.42 1.73 10.46
N VAL A 157 1.43 0.45 10.80
CA VAL A 157 0.28 -0.24 11.39
C VAL A 157 0.14 0.13 12.86
N GLU A 158 1.25 0.07 13.61
CA GLU A 158 1.24 0.30 15.06
C GLU A 158 0.91 1.76 15.44
N GLN A 159 1.27 2.73 14.60
CA GLN A 159 0.98 4.15 14.81
C GLN A 159 -0.35 4.60 14.19
N GLY A 160 -1.12 3.68 13.59
CA GLY A 160 -2.47 3.99 13.11
C GLY A 160 -2.53 4.74 11.77
N HIS A 161 -1.54 4.56 10.89
CA HIS A 161 -1.53 5.18 9.55
C HIS A 161 -2.22 4.31 8.48
N VAL A 162 -2.52 3.04 8.75
CA VAL A 162 -3.13 2.12 7.77
C VAL A 162 -4.64 2.02 7.99
N TYR A 163 -5.41 2.32 6.96
CA TYR A 163 -6.87 2.33 6.97
C TYR A 163 -7.42 1.40 5.89
N ILE A 164 -8.67 0.96 6.08
CA ILE A 164 -9.43 0.20 5.08
C ILE A 164 -10.64 1.05 4.72
N ALA A 165 -10.81 1.36 3.43
CA ALA A 165 -12.02 2.02 2.97
C ALA A 165 -13.22 1.08 3.13
N MET A 166 -14.32 1.62 3.63
CA MET A 166 -15.60 0.93 3.73
C MET A 166 -16.60 1.61 2.78
N PRO A 167 -16.65 1.21 1.50
CA PRO A 167 -17.69 1.70 0.60
C PRO A 167 -19.07 1.16 1.02
N PRO A 168 -20.17 1.85 0.64
CA PRO A 168 -21.51 1.33 0.89
C PRO A 168 -21.72 0.01 0.13
N LEU A 169 -22.44 -0.93 0.76
CA LEU A 169 -22.78 -2.22 0.15
C LEU A 169 -24.00 -2.12 -0.76
N TYR A 170 -24.93 -1.23 -0.43
CA TYR A 170 -26.19 -1.09 -1.14
C TYR A 170 -26.48 0.35 -1.51
N LYS A 171 -27.11 0.55 -2.67
CA LYS A 171 -27.79 1.78 -3.05
C LYS A 171 -29.29 1.49 -3.11
N VAL A 172 -30.06 2.09 -2.21
CA VAL A 172 -31.52 2.02 -2.16
C VAL A 172 -32.07 3.23 -2.88
N TYR A 173 -32.97 3.03 -3.84
CA TYR A 173 -33.56 4.12 -4.61
C TYR A 173 -35.06 3.91 -4.82
N LYS A 174 -35.83 4.98 -4.64
CA LYS A 174 -37.28 4.99 -4.85
C LYS A 174 -37.72 6.37 -5.31
N LYS A 175 -38.19 6.47 -6.55
CA LYS A 175 -38.48 7.75 -7.23
C LYS A 175 -37.25 8.68 -7.16
N ASP A 176 -37.37 9.81 -6.47
CA ASP A 176 -36.33 10.85 -6.39
C ASP A 176 -35.44 10.74 -5.13
N VAL A 177 -35.64 9.69 -4.31
CA VAL A 177 -34.83 9.45 -3.11
C VAL A 177 -33.77 8.39 -3.42
N GLU A 178 -32.50 8.74 -3.17
CA GLU A 178 -31.36 7.82 -3.22
C GLU A 178 -30.65 7.80 -1.85
N GLU A 179 -30.49 6.61 -1.28
CA GLU A 179 -29.80 6.39 -0.01
C GLU A 179 -28.81 5.23 -0.13
N TYR A 180 -27.75 5.25 0.67
CA TYR A 180 -26.74 4.19 0.71
C TYR A 180 -26.80 3.44 2.04
N ALA A 181 -26.70 2.11 2.03
CA ALA A 181 -26.59 1.28 3.22
C ALA A 181 -25.25 0.52 3.25
N TYR A 182 -24.66 0.43 4.44
CA TYR A 182 -23.37 -0.18 4.68
C TYR A 182 -23.45 -1.62 5.18
N ASP A 183 -24.61 -2.06 5.65
CA ASP A 183 -24.86 -3.44 6.06
C ASP A 183 -26.32 -3.87 5.80
N ASP A 184 -26.60 -5.16 6.02
CA ASP A 184 -27.94 -5.74 5.82
C ASP A 184 -28.99 -5.17 6.78
N SER A 185 -28.57 -4.64 7.94
CA SER A 185 -29.49 -4.02 8.91
C SER A 185 -29.94 -2.66 8.40
N GLU A 186 -29.00 -1.81 7.97
CA GLU A 186 -29.29 -0.51 7.36
C GLU A 186 -30.10 -0.67 6.07
N LEU A 187 -29.85 -1.72 5.29
CA LEU A 187 -30.64 -2.03 4.10
C LEU A 187 -32.12 -2.24 4.45
N LYS A 188 -32.40 -3.04 5.48
CA LYS A 188 -33.78 -3.29 5.93
C LYS A 188 -34.45 -2.00 6.38
N GLU A 189 -33.76 -1.19 7.19
CA GLU A 189 -34.29 0.09 7.65
C GLU A 189 -34.66 1.02 6.48
N LYS A 190 -33.81 1.11 5.45
CA LYS A 190 -34.03 2.00 4.29
C LYS A 190 -35.10 1.49 3.33
N ILE A 191 -35.28 0.17 3.23
CA ILE A 191 -36.35 -0.41 2.39
C ILE A 191 -37.73 -0.22 3.05
N GLU A 192 -37.80 -0.22 4.37
CA GLU A 192 -39.04 -0.04 5.13
C GLU A 192 -39.55 1.42 5.17
N LYS A 193 -38.69 2.39 4.81
CA LYS A 193 -39.04 3.82 4.65
C LYS A 193 -39.79 4.11 3.33
#